data_AF-A0A0M2R0K3-F1
#
_entry.id   AF-A0A0M2R0K3-F1
#
_cell.length_a   1.000
_cell.length_b   1.000
_cell.length_c   1.000
_cell.angle_alpha   90.00
_cell.angle_beta   90.00
_cell.angle_gamma   90.00
#
_symmetry.space_group_name_H-M   'P 1'
#
loop_
_entity.id
_entity.type
_entity.pdbx_description
1 polymer ?
#
loop_
_entity_poly.entity_id
_entity_poly.type
_entity_poly.pdbx_seq_one_letter_code
_entity_poly.pdbx_strand_id
1 'polypeptide(L)'
;MTPASATYTTQAKPISLNNAYKNVKGRGRVKTAEYKAWIMALQYEFKSQLRHKIEGPYKLIIRVNQHVTKADVDNLIKPISDVLVSIGATDDDRKMRGVDIEYEDREDTIIWITGYGRAA
;
A
#
# COMPACT_ATOMS: atom_id res chain seq x y z
N MET A 1 -18.42 -14.39 -12.15
CA MET A 1 -17.20 -13.70 -12.65
C MET A 1 -16.23 -13.59 -11.48
N THR A 2 -15.02 -14.13 -11.58
CA THR A 2 -14.02 -14.03 -10.49
C THR A 2 -13.60 -12.57 -10.36
N PRO A 3 -13.59 -11.99 -9.15
CA PRO A 3 -13.08 -10.63 -8.95
C PRO A 3 -11.63 -10.52 -9.41
N ALA A 4 -11.29 -9.43 -10.10
CA ALA A 4 -9.90 -9.15 -10.47
C ALA A 4 -9.04 -9.00 -9.21
N SER A 5 -7.80 -9.49 -9.25
CA SER A 5 -6.88 -9.45 -8.13
C SER A 5 -5.44 -9.27 -8.58
N ALA A 6 -4.65 -8.55 -7.77
CA ALA A 6 -3.21 -8.44 -7.96
C ALA A 6 -2.47 -8.67 -6.64
N THR A 7 -1.21 -9.10 -6.76
CA THR A 7 -0.32 -9.42 -5.64
C THR A 7 0.99 -8.66 -5.82
N TYR A 8 1.49 -8.10 -4.73
CA TYR A 8 2.81 -7.48 -4.64
C TYR A 8 3.57 -8.06 -3.45
N THR A 9 4.87 -8.15 -3.58
CA THR A 9 5.79 -8.61 -2.54
C THR A 9 6.89 -7.59 -2.33
N THR A 10 7.35 -7.43 -1.08
CA THR A 10 8.50 -6.58 -0.76
C THR A 10 9.20 -7.00 0.53
N GLN A 11 10.50 -6.80 0.55
CA GLN A 11 11.35 -6.90 1.75
C GLN A 11 11.60 -5.54 2.40
N ALA A 12 11.14 -4.45 1.77
CA ALA A 12 11.41 -3.12 2.24
C ALA A 12 10.74 -2.86 3.59
N LYS A 13 11.52 -2.32 4.52
CA LYS A 13 11.00 -1.87 5.81
C LYS A 13 9.99 -0.74 5.61
N PRO A 14 8.77 -0.83 6.18
CA PRO A 14 7.80 0.24 6.12
C PRO A 14 8.31 1.54 6.77
N ILE A 15 7.93 2.67 6.18
CA ILE A 15 8.21 3.98 6.77
C ILE A 15 7.31 4.23 7.99
N SER A 16 7.89 4.85 9.03
CA SER A 16 7.10 5.33 10.18
C SER A 16 6.21 6.50 9.79
N LEU A 17 4.93 6.47 10.17
CA LEU A 17 4.01 7.59 9.92
C LEU A 17 4.44 8.90 10.59
N ASN A 18 5.16 8.82 11.72
CA ASN A 18 5.71 9.99 12.42
C ASN A 18 6.72 10.73 11.55
N ASN A 19 7.49 10.00 10.75
CA ASN A 19 8.47 10.57 9.82
C ASN A 19 7.87 10.82 8.43
N ALA A 20 6.66 10.30 8.15
CA ALA A 20 6.07 10.37 6.82
C ALA A 20 5.55 11.76 6.45
N TYR A 21 5.11 12.53 7.45
CA TYR A 21 4.48 13.82 7.22
C TYR A 21 5.02 14.89 8.17
N LYS A 22 5.02 16.14 7.70
CA LYS A 22 5.32 17.31 8.53
C LYS A 22 4.34 18.44 8.25
N ASN A 23 4.11 19.29 9.26
CA ASN A 23 3.32 20.50 9.10
C ASN A 23 4.22 21.64 8.63
N VAL A 24 3.80 22.33 7.56
CA VAL A 24 4.48 23.49 7.01
C VAL A 24 3.57 24.71 7.15
N LYS A 25 4.10 25.79 7.74
CA LYS A 25 3.39 27.05 7.96
C LYS A 25 2.81 27.55 6.63
N GLY A 26 1.49 27.83 6.61
CA GLY A 26 0.77 28.32 5.43
C GLY A 26 0.41 27.27 4.36
N ARG A 27 0.79 25.99 4.53
CA ARG A 27 0.50 24.92 3.56
C ARG A 27 -0.22 23.71 4.17
N GLY A 28 -0.10 23.51 5.49
CA GLY A 28 -0.66 22.35 6.18
C GLY A 28 0.28 21.14 6.15
N ARG A 29 -0.30 19.93 6.19
CA ARG A 29 0.43 18.66 6.25
C ARG A 29 0.98 18.27 4.88
N VAL A 30 2.29 18.04 4.78
CA VAL A 30 2.96 17.60 3.55
C VAL A 30 3.79 16.33 3.78
N LYS A 31 3.95 15.52 2.73
CA LYS A 31 4.87 14.37 2.74
C LYS A 31 6.32 14.84 2.92
N THR A 32 7.08 14.17 3.78
CA THR A 32 8.51 14.42 3.95
C THR A 32 9.31 13.94 2.74
N ALA A 33 10.58 14.35 2.63
CA ALA A 33 11.47 13.87 1.58
C ALA A 33 11.74 12.37 1.74
N GLU A 34 11.95 11.89 2.97
CA GLU A 34 12.10 10.48 3.30
C GLU A 34 10.89 9.66 2.83
N TYR A 35 9.68 10.15 3.07
CA TYR A 35 8.48 9.45 2.61
C TYR A 35 8.37 9.37 1.10
N LYS A 36 8.70 10.45 0.40
CA LYS A 36 8.71 10.45 -1.06
C LYS A 36 9.75 9.46 -1.61
N ALA A 37 10.94 9.43 -1.01
CA ALA A 37 12.00 8.51 -1.40
C ALA A 37 11.59 7.05 -1.17
N TRP A 38 10.98 6.76 -0.03
CA TRP A 38 10.44 5.43 0.27
C TRP A 38 9.36 5.00 -0.73
N ILE A 39 8.40 5.89 -1.04
CA ILE A 39 7.38 5.64 -2.07
C ILE A 39 8.05 5.35 -3.42
N MET A 40 9.06 6.15 -3.83
CA MET A 40 9.75 5.95 -5.11
C MET A 40 10.49 4.61 -5.18
N ALA A 41 11.11 4.16 -4.08
CA ALA A 41 11.78 2.86 -4.03
C ALA A 41 10.78 1.72 -4.24
N LEU A 42 9.65 1.74 -3.52
CA LEU A 42 8.61 0.73 -3.67
C LEU A 42 7.86 0.83 -4.99
N GLN A 43 7.72 2.03 -5.55
CA GLN A 43 7.18 2.18 -6.90
C GLN A 43 8.00 1.39 -7.90
N TYR A 44 9.33 1.48 -7.83
CA TYR A 44 10.22 0.75 -8.74
C TYR A 44 10.02 -0.77 -8.59
N GLU A 45 9.98 -1.26 -7.36
CA GLU A 45 9.75 -2.67 -7.05
C GLU A 45 8.37 -3.15 -7.53
N PHE A 46 7.29 -2.46 -7.15
CA PHE A 46 5.93 -2.90 -7.46
C PHE A 46 5.55 -2.71 -8.92
N LYS A 47 6.12 -1.72 -9.62
CA LYS A 47 5.85 -1.50 -11.04
C LYS A 47 6.32 -2.67 -11.90
N SER A 48 7.36 -3.39 -11.49
CA SER A 48 7.79 -4.64 -12.13
C SER A 48 6.79 -5.79 -11.94
N GLN A 49 5.98 -5.73 -10.89
CA GLN A 49 4.99 -6.74 -10.51
C GLN A 49 3.56 -6.38 -11.01
N LEU A 50 3.35 -5.15 -11.48
CA LEU A 50 2.05 -4.66 -11.95
C LEU A 50 1.63 -5.37 -13.25
N ARG A 51 0.60 -6.21 -13.17
CA ARG A 51 0.05 -6.92 -14.34
C ARG A 51 -1.16 -6.22 -14.96
N HIS A 52 -2.05 -5.72 -14.12
CA HIS A 52 -3.26 -5.02 -14.52
C HIS A 52 -3.72 -4.11 -13.38
N LYS A 53 -4.61 -3.18 -13.70
CA LYS A 53 -5.22 -2.26 -12.75
C LYS A 53 -6.51 -2.85 -12.18
N ILE A 54 -6.74 -2.66 -10.88
CA ILE A 54 -8.01 -2.95 -10.22
C ILE A 54 -8.88 -1.70 -10.29
N GLU A 55 -9.91 -1.75 -11.12
CA GLU A 55 -10.89 -0.68 -11.25
C GLU A 55 -12.01 -0.80 -10.22
N GLY A 56 -12.46 0.35 -9.72
CA GLY A 56 -13.62 0.40 -8.82
C GLY A 56 -13.29 0.03 -7.37
N PRO A 57 -14.32 -0.32 -6.57
CA PRO A 57 -14.14 -0.66 -5.16
C PRO A 57 -13.23 -1.88 -4.98
N TYR A 58 -12.36 -1.86 -3.96
CA TYR A 58 -11.45 -2.98 -3.68
C TYR A 58 -11.25 -3.22 -2.18
N LYS A 59 -10.80 -4.43 -1.83
CA LYS A 59 -10.29 -4.79 -0.50
C LYS A 59 -8.76 -4.89 -0.58
N LEU A 60 -8.09 -4.32 0.42
CA LEU A 60 -6.65 -4.45 0.62
C LEU A 60 -6.37 -5.53 1.66
N ILE A 61 -5.41 -6.40 1.39
CA ILE A 61 -4.96 -7.41 2.34
C ILE A 61 -3.45 -7.28 2.45
N ILE A 62 -2.93 -7.17 3.67
CA ILE A 62 -1.51 -7.04 3.94
C ILE A 62 -1.10 -8.15 4.90
N ARG A 63 -0.10 -8.93 4.51
CA ARG A 63 0.56 -9.91 5.38
C ARG A 63 1.98 -9.47 5.61
N VAL A 64 2.22 -8.94 6.79
CA VAL A 64 3.44 -8.24 7.15
C VAL A 64 4.48 -9.25 7.59
N ASN A 65 5.69 -9.14 7.03
CA ASN A 65 6.85 -9.84 7.60
C ASN A 65 7.15 -9.25 8.99
N GLN A 66 6.89 -10.04 10.04
CA GLN A 66 7.12 -9.65 11.44
C GLN A 66 8.58 -9.39 11.80
N HIS A 67 9.54 -9.88 11.01
CA HIS A 67 10.97 -9.71 11.23
C HIS A 67 11.49 -8.37 10.69
N VAL A 68 10.74 -7.71 9.80
CA VAL A 68 11.15 -6.45 9.16
C VAL A 68 10.64 -5.22 9.91
N THR A 69 9.53 -5.34 10.64
CA THR A 69 8.93 -4.21 11.37
C THR A 69 8.09 -4.67 12.57
N LYS A 70 7.90 -3.74 13.51
CA LYS A 70 6.97 -3.85 14.64
C LYS A 70 6.03 -2.64 14.69
N ALA A 71 5.79 -2.01 13.54
CA ALA A 71 4.92 -0.84 13.46
C ALA A 71 3.48 -1.21 13.84
N ASP A 72 2.72 -0.25 14.36
CA ASP A 72 1.29 -0.46 14.53
C ASP A 72 0.65 -0.80 13.17
N VAL A 73 -0.28 -1.75 13.16
CA VAL A 73 -0.83 -2.31 11.91
C VAL A 73 -1.51 -1.25 11.05
N ASP A 74 -2.19 -0.28 11.66
CA ASP A 74 -2.85 0.82 10.98
C ASP A 74 -1.86 1.78 10.30
N ASN A 75 -0.66 1.94 10.86
CA ASN A 75 0.41 2.76 10.27
C ASN A 75 0.89 2.25 8.91
N LEU A 76 0.63 0.97 8.58
CA LEU A 76 1.06 0.34 7.33
C LEU A 76 0.10 0.61 6.17
N ILE A 77 -1.15 0.96 6.47
CA ILE A 77 -2.22 1.07 5.46
C ILE A 77 -1.93 2.23 4.50
N LYS A 78 -1.68 3.43 5.04
CA LYS A 78 -1.56 4.65 4.22
C LYS A 78 -0.32 4.62 3.29
N PRO A 79 0.87 4.23 3.75
CA PRO A 79 2.05 4.09 2.88
C PRO A 79 1.84 3.12 1.73
N ILE A 80 1.29 1.93 2.01
CA ILE A 80 1.04 0.91 0.98
C ILE A 80 -0.01 1.40 -0.01
N SER A 81 -1.12 1.97 0.47
CA SER A 81 -2.17 2.53 -0.38
C SER A 81 -1.65 3.66 -1.28
N ASP A 82 -0.78 4.54 -0.78
CA ASP A 82 -0.17 5.60 -1.57
C ASP A 82 0.71 5.04 -2.70
N VAL A 83 1.47 3.97 -2.44
CA VAL A 83 2.28 3.30 -3.47
C VAL A 83 1.38 2.69 -4.54
N LEU A 84 0.34 1.93 -4.15
CA LEU A 84 -0.58 1.27 -5.09
C LEU A 84 -1.26 2.27 -6.04
N VAL A 85 -1.74 3.40 -5.53
CA VAL A 85 -2.31 4.47 -6.37
C VAL A 85 -1.24 5.05 -7.29
N SER A 86 -0.03 5.30 -6.77
CA SER A 86 1.03 5.95 -7.54
C SER A 86 1.60 5.12 -8.69
N ILE A 87 1.56 3.78 -8.59
CA ILE A 87 1.92 2.88 -9.70
C ILE A 87 0.75 2.61 -10.66
N GLY A 88 -0.45 3.08 -10.34
CA GLY A 88 -1.66 2.83 -11.12
C GLY A 88 -2.29 1.45 -10.90
N ALA A 89 -1.98 0.77 -9.79
CA ALA A 89 -2.62 -0.50 -9.42
C ALA A 89 -4.10 -0.30 -9.06
N THR A 90 -4.45 0.87 -8.51
CA THR A 90 -5.81 1.29 -8.18
C THR A 90 -6.02 2.74 -8.61
N ASP A 91 -7.26 3.14 -8.90
CA ASP A 91 -7.57 4.54 -9.30
C ASP A 91 -7.30 5.57 -8.20
N ASP A 92 -7.77 5.28 -6.99
CA ASP A 92 -7.87 6.23 -5.88
C ASP A 92 -7.98 5.40 -4.59
N ASP A 93 -7.34 5.85 -3.51
CA ASP A 93 -7.40 5.20 -2.20
C ASP A 93 -8.81 5.26 -1.59
N ARG A 94 -9.62 6.24 -1.99
CA ARG A 94 -11.04 6.36 -1.61
C ARG A 94 -11.91 5.20 -2.05
N LYS A 95 -11.45 4.37 -2.99
CA LYS A 95 -12.18 3.18 -3.44
C LYS A 95 -11.95 1.96 -2.55
N MET A 96 -11.04 2.02 -1.59
CA MET A 96 -10.83 0.96 -0.61
C MET A 96 -12.09 0.81 0.27
N ARG A 97 -12.66 -0.40 0.34
CA ARG A 97 -13.86 -0.71 1.14
C ARG A 97 -13.58 -1.55 2.36
N GLY A 98 -12.42 -2.18 2.41
CA GLY A 98 -11.99 -2.98 3.53
C GLY A 98 -10.49 -3.16 3.49
N VAL A 99 -9.94 -3.34 4.68
CA VAL A 99 -8.54 -3.70 4.87
C VAL A 99 -8.49 -4.88 5.85
N ASP A 100 -7.61 -5.82 5.57
CA ASP A 100 -7.28 -6.93 6.44
C ASP A 100 -5.76 -6.94 6.56
N ILE A 101 -5.25 -6.85 7.78
CA ILE A 101 -3.81 -6.79 8.03
C ILE A 101 -3.43 -7.71 9.17
N GLU A 102 -2.43 -8.54 8.92
CA GLU A 102 -1.94 -9.52 9.89
C GLU A 102 -0.41 -9.57 9.83
N TYR A 103 0.20 -9.71 11.00
CA TYR A 103 1.60 -10.07 11.12
C TYR A 103 1.74 -11.58 10.95
N GLU A 104 2.70 -11.98 10.13
CA GLU A 104 2.98 -13.38 9.87
C GLU A 104 4.48 -13.66 9.95
N ASP A 105 4.80 -14.90 10.29
CA ASP A 105 6.17 -15.43 10.19
C ASP A 105 6.47 -15.77 8.73
N ARG A 106 7.05 -14.83 8.00
CA ARG A 106 7.27 -14.90 6.54
C ARG A 106 8.49 -14.08 6.10
N GLU A 107 9.08 -14.44 4.96
CA GLU A 107 10.28 -13.74 4.45
C GLU A 107 9.97 -12.40 3.78
N ASP A 108 8.86 -12.30 3.06
CA ASP A 108 8.44 -11.07 2.38
C ASP A 108 7.14 -10.54 2.95
N THR A 109 6.95 -9.23 2.96
CA THR A 109 5.60 -8.65 3.14
C THR A 109 4.82 -8.85 1.85
N ILE A 110 3.61 -9.40 1.94
CA ILE A 110 2.72 -9.59 0.79
C ILE A 110 1.53 -8.64 0.88
N ILE A 111 1.21 -8.04 -0.26
CA ILE A 111 0.08 -7.15 -0.45
C ILE A 111 -0.82 -7.76 -1.52
N TRP A 112 -2.07 -8.05 -1.17
CA TRP A 112 -3.09 -8.41 -2.13
C TRP A 112 -4.13 -7.31 -2.27
N ILE A 113 -4.53 -7.06 -3.52
CA ILE A 113 -5.70 -6.24 -3.82
C ILE A 113 -6.73 -7.11 -4.53
N THR A 114 -7.97 -7.05 -4.08
CA THR A 114 -9.09 -7.77 -4.70
C THR A 114 -10.20 -6.77 -5.00
N GLY A 115 -10.55 -6.63 -6.28
CA GLY A 115 -11.69 -5.83 -6.70
C GLY A 115 -13.00 -6.47 -6.24
N TYR A 116 -13.99 -5.67 -5.87
CA TYR A 116 -15.36 -6.16 -5.80
C TYR A 116 -15.85 -6.22 -7.24
N GLY A 117 -15.93 -7.42 -7.83
CA GLY A 117 -16.39 -7.59 -9.20
C GLY A 117 -17.67 -6.80 -9.44
N ARG A 118 -17.80 -6.10 -10.57
CA ARG A 118 -19.04 -5.42 -10.91
C ARG A 118 -20.17 -6.46 -10.87
N ALA A 119 -21.14 -6.26 -9.98
CA ALA A 119 -22.48 -6.76 -10.27
C ALA A 119 -22.89 -6.07 -11.57
N ALA A 120 -23.24 -6.88 -12.57
CA ALA A 120 -23.70 -6.40 -13.87
C ALA A 120 -24.90 -5.45 -13.70
#